data_AF-A0A3B1E6W1-F1
#
_entry.id   AF-A0A3B1E6W1-F1
#
_cell.length_a   1.000
_cell.length_b   1.000
_cell.length_c   1.000
_cell.angle_alpha   90.00
_cell.angle_beta   90.00
_cell.angle_gamma   90.00
#
_symmetry.space_group_name_H-M   'P 1'
#
loop_
_entity.id
_entity.type
_entity.pdbx_description
1 polymer ?
#
loop_
_entity_poly.entity_id
_entity_poly.type
_entity_poly.pdbx_seq_one_letter_code
_entity_poly.pdbx_strand_id
1 'polypeptide(L)'
;MKKQDFLDDIKLNCSEILYLSSKHILDKLYKDDESINCDFFVNYKNYHIYLNDYAGIIYGRYASSVDRLYIEMCNHLDIEIDNKYTLEHVIAKLEKQTPELLLGLTNEDIQKQTIIYFDEKLVSICHSTYYKNNIDEFKQRVQRLEENILLVKSALKY
;
A
#
# COMPACT_ATOMS: atom_id res chain seq x y z
N MET A 1 -20.82 5.73 -12.82
CA MET A 1 -20.38 7.08 -13.23
C MET A 1 -19.57 6.97 -14.50
N LYS A 2 -19.65 7.94 -15.41
CA LYS A 2 -18.82 7.94 -16.64
C LYS A 2 -17.37 8.30 -16.30
N LYS A 3 -16.45 7.82 -17.13
CA LYS A 3 -15.01 8.08 -17.00
C LYS A 3 -14.72 9.57 -16.96
N GLN A 4 -15.30 10.35 -17.87
CA GLN A 4 -15.06 11.79 -17.94
C GLN A 4 -15.62 12.52 -16.72
N ASP A 5 -16.85 12.21 -16.32
CA ASP A 5 -17.48 12.80 -15.12
C ASP A 5 -16.63 12.59 -13.87
N PHE A 6 -16.09 11.38 -13.69
CA PHE A 6 -15.22 11.08 -12.56
C PHE A 6 -13.89 11.82 -12.61
N LEU A 7 -13.29 11.95 -13.80
CA LEU A 7 -12.04 12.69 -13.95
C LEU A 7 -12.24 14.18 -13.69
N ASP A 8 -13.37 14.75 -14.11
CA ASP A 8 -13.70 16.14 -13.83
C ASP A 8 -13.96 16.35 -12.34
N ASP A 9 -14.62 15.41 -11.66
CA ASP A 9 -14.81 15.43 -10.21
C ASP A 9 -13.47 15.41 -9.44
N ILE A 10 -12.56 14.49 -9.78
CA ILE A 10 -11.22 14.45 -9.17
C ILE A 10 -10.46 15.74 -9.45
N LYS A 11 -10.52 16.27 -10.67
CA LYS A 11 -9.82 17.50 -11.04
C LYS A 11 -10.26 18.71 -10.23
N LEU A 12 -11.53 18.75 -9.84
CA LEU A 12 -12.10 19.83 -9.04
C LEU A 12 -11.82 19.68 -7.54
N ASN A 13 -11.80 18.44 -7.05
CA ASN A 13 -11.83 18.16 -5.62
C ASN A 13 -10.52 17.61 -5.04
N CYS A 14 -9.57 17.23 -5.90
CA CYS A 14 -8.31 16.60 -5.49
C CYS A 14 -7.08 17.28 -6.09
N SER A 15 -5.91 16.81 -5.68
CA SER A 15 -4.61 17.24 -6.19
C SER A 15 -4.45 16.96 -7.69
N GLU A 16 -3.68 17.82 -8.36
CA GLU A 16 -3.37 17.67 -9.77
C GLU A 16 -2.73 16.30 -10.06
N ILE A 17 -1.84 15.83 -9.19
CA ILE A 17 -1.19 14.54 -9.37
C ILE A 17 -2.16 13.37 -9.19
N LEU A 18 -3.17 13.48 -8.32
CA LEU A 18 -4.22 12.45 -8.25
C LEU A 18 -5.06 12.44 -9.52
N TYR A 19 -5.44 13.60 -10.06
CA TYR A 19 -6.11 13.69 -11.36
C TYR A 19 -5.29 13.05 -12.48
N LEU A 20 -4.02 13.43 -12.63
CA LEU A 20 -3.15 12.89 -13.68
C LEU A 20 -2.96 11.38 -13.54
N SER A 21 -2.78 10.89 -12.31
CA SER A 21 -2.62 9.46 -12.03
C SER A 21 -3.90 8.69 -12.32
N SER A 22 -5.05 9.23 -11.93
CA SER A 22 -6.37 8.62 -12.20
C SER A 22 -6.68 8.59 -13.69
N LYS A 23 -6.34 9.66 -14.41
CA LYS A 23 -6.44 9.71 -15.88
C LYS A 23 -5.58 8.64 -16.52
N HIS A 24 -4.31 8.53 -16.12
CA HIS A 24 -3.38 7.51 -16.65
C HIS A 24 -3.91 6.08 -16.41
N ILE A 25 -4.44 5.80 -15.21
CA ILE A 25 -5.08 4.52 -14.90
C ILE A 25 -6.27 4.25 -15.81
N LEU A 26 -7.20 5.21 -15.94
CA LEU A 26 -8.44 5.01 -16.69
C LEU A 26 -8.20 4.95 -18.20
N ASP A 27 -7.20 5.66 -18.73
CA ASP A 27 -6.79 5.56 -20.13
C ASP A 27 -6.20 4.19 -20.47
N LYS A 28 -5.62 3.49 -19.49
CA LYS A 28 -5.18 2.10 -19.65
C LYS A 28 -6.31 1.09 -19.56
N LEU A 29 -7.29 1.34 -18.69
CA LEU A 29 -8.40 0.41 -18.45
C LEU A 29 -9.49 0.50 -19.51
N TYR A 30 -9.78 1.72 -19.98
CA TYR A 30 -10.93 2.02 -20.84
C TYR A 30 -10.48 2.82 -22.05
N LYS A 31 -10.84 2.34 -23.25
CA LYS A 31 -10.51 3.00 -24.51
C LYS A 31 -11.40 4.23 -24.76
N ASP A 32 -12.66 4.14 -24.37
CA ASP A 32 -13.68 5.17 -24.60
C ASP A 32 -14.26 5.70 -23.28
N ASP A 33 -15.19 6.67 -23.35
CA ASP A 33 -15.91 7.21 -22.20
C ASP A 33 -16.98 6.23 -21.69
N GLU A 34 -16.50 5.19 -21.02
CA GLU A 34 -17.29 4.10 -20.47
C GLU A 34 -17.67 4.35 -19.00
N SER A 35 -18.62 3.57 -18.50
CA SER A 35 -18.94 3.56 -17.08
C SER A 35 -17.79 2.92 -16.30
N ILE A 36 -17.24 3.64 -15.32
CA ILE A 36 -16.13 3.12 -14.52
C ILE A 36 -16.64 2.37 -13.29
N ASN A 37 -15.86 1.37 -12.88
CA ASN A 37 -15.99 0.73 -11.57
C ASN A 37 -15.06 1.42 -10.55
N CYS A 38 -15.64 2.21 -9.63
CA CYS A 38 -14.87 2.91 -8.59
C CYS A 38 -14.21 1.96 -7.58
N ASP A 39 -14.73 0.74 -7.40
CA ASP A 39 -14.13 -0.28 -6.52
C ASP A 39 -12.70 -0.62 -6.93
N PHE A 40 -12.36 -0.39 -8.21
CA PHE A 40 -11.00 -0.54 -8.71
C PHE A 40 -9.99 0.29 -7.92
N PHE A 41 -10.36 1.51 -7.54
CA PHE A 41 -9.50 2.45 -6.82
C PHE A 41 -9.36 2.14 -5.33
N VAL A 42 -10.21 1.25 -4.79
CA VAL A 42 -10.10 0.78 -3.40
C VAL A 42 -8.95 -0.20 -3.24
N ASN A 43 -8.58 -0.89 -4.31
CA ASN A 43 -7.51 -1.87 -4.29
C ASN A 43 -6.13 -1.21 -4.45
N TYR A 44 -5.44 -1.03 -3.32
CA TYR A 44 -4.10 -0.47 -3.25
C TYR A 44 -3.11 -1.10 -4.25
N LYS A 45 -3.20 -2.41 -4.49
CA LYS A 45 -2.29 -3.12 -5.42
C LYS A 45 -2.41 -2.59 -6.85
N ASN A 46 -3.60 -2.13 -7.25
CA ASN A 46 -3.82 -1.61 -8.59
C ASN A 46 -2.99 -0.35 -8.87
N TYR A 47 -2.73 0.47 -7.87
CA TYR A 47 -1.89 1.66 -8.06
C TYR A 47 -0.48 1.27 -8.47
N HIS A 48 0.12 0.29 -7.78
CA HIS A 48 1.44 -0.22 -8.13
C HIS A 48 1.48 -0.85 -9.53
N ILE A 49 0.44 -1.57 -9.94
CA ILE A 49 0.37 -2.20 -11.26
C ILE A 49 0.26 -1.15 -12.37
N TYR A 50 -0.65 -0.18 -12.22
CA TYR A 50 -1.03 0.71 -13.32
C TYR A 50 -0.22 2.01 -13.36
N LEU A 51 0.41 2.41 -12.25
CA LEU A 51 1.26 3.60 -12.16
C LEU A 51 2.77 3.29 -12.19
N ASN A 52 3.19 2.03 -12.35
CA ASN A 52 4.61 1.67 -12.36
C ASN A 52 5.43 2.45 -13.41
N ASP A 53 4.90 2.60 -14.61
CA ASP A 53 5.48 3.39 -15.70
C ASP A 53 5.31 4.91 -15.51
N TYR A 54 4.47 5.33 -14.56
CA TYR A 54 4.21 6.73 -14.22
C TYR A 54 4.98 7.19 -12.96
N ALA A 55 5.71 6.27 -12.32
CA ALA A 55 6.44 6.50 -11.08
C ALA A 55 7.37 7.73 -11.14
N GLY A 56 8.10 7.92 -12.25
CA GLY A 56 9.01 9.06 -12.41
C GLY A 56 8.32 10.42 -12.29
N ILE A 57 7.07 10.54 -12.76
CA ILE A 57 6.29 11.77 -12.65
C ILE A 57 5.81 11.95 -11.21
N ILE A 58 5.28 10.88 -10.60
CA ILE A 58 4.75 10.91 -9.23
C ILE A 58 5.83 11.32 -8.23
N TYR A 59 6.96 10.60 -8.23
CA TYR A 59 8.04 10.81 -7.26
C TYR A 59 8.91 12.00 -7.61
N GLY A 60 9.30 12.15 -8.88
CA GLY A 60 10.26 13.16 -9.30
C GLY A 60 9.65 14.55 -9.46
N ARG A 61 8.55 14.66 -10.22
CA ARG A 61 7.97 15.96 -10.58
C ARG A 61 7.07 16.53 -9.49
N TYR A 62 6.28 15.68 -8.84
CA TYR A 62 5.29 16.11 -7.85
C TYR A 62 5.70 15.84 -6.41
N ALA A 63 6.89 15.25 -6.16
CA ALA A 63 7.35 14.86 -4.82
C ALA A 63 6.28 14.10 -4.01
N SER A 64 5.49 13.28 -4.71
CA SER A 64 4.38 12.50 -4.14
C SER A 64 4.75 11.02 -4.10
N SER A 65 3.83 10.18 -3.63
CA SER A 65 4.00 8.73 -3.59
C SER A 65 2.71 8.01 -3.91
N VAL A 66 2.81 6.74 -4.30
CA VAL A 66 1.64 5.88 -4.49
C VAL A 66 0.77 5.84 -3.22
N ASP A 67 1.39 5.81 -2.04
CA ASP A 67 0.67 5.86 -0.75
C ASP A 67 -0.19 7.12 -0.62
N ARG A 68 0.39 8.28 -0.93
CA ARG A 68 -0.33 9.57 -0.85
C ARG A 68 -1.51 9.61 -1.82
N LEU A 69 -1.31 9.12 -3.05
CA LEU A 69 -2.37 9.07 -4.05
C LEU A 69 -3.51 8.13 -3.64
N TYR A 70 -3.16 6.98 -3.06
CA TYR A 70 -4.16 6.05 -2.56
C TYR A 70 -4.96 6.63 -1.40
N ILE A 71 -4.29 7.22 -0.40
CA ILE A 71 -4.92 7.85 0.76
C ILE A 71 -5.86 8.97 0.30
N GLU A 72 -5.41 9.82 -0.60
CA GLU A 72 -6.21 10.92 -1.13
C GLU A 72 -7.43 10.41 -1.89
N MET A 73 -7.29 9.36 -2.70
CA MET A 73 -8.44 8.73 -3.37
C MET A 73 -9.42 8.10 -2.39
N CYS A 74 -8.93 7.39 -1.36
CA CYS A 74 -9.79 6.81 -0.33
C CYS A 74 -10.59 7.90 0.38
N ASN A 75 -9.96 9.01 0.73
CA ASN A 75 -10.63 10.16 1.33
C ASN A 75 -11.69 10.75 0.38
N HIS A 76 -11.38 10.84 -0.91
CA HIS A 76 -12.30 11.37 -1.92
C HIS A 76 -13.54 10.46 -2.12
N LEU A 77 -13.35 9.15 -2.08
CA LEU A 77 -14.43 8.17 -2.22
C LEU A 77 -15.17 7.84 -0.91
N ASP A 78 -14.80 8.49 0.20
CA ASP A 78 -15.29 8.23 1.56
C ASP A 78 -15.09 6.76 1.99
N ILE A 79 -13.87 6.26 1.80
CA ILE A 79 -13.46 4.88 2.09
C ILE A 79 -12.40 4.85 3.18
N GLU A 80 -12.59 3.98 4.16
CA GLU A 80 -11.62 3.80 5.24
C GLU A 80 -10.31 3.22 4.69
N ILE A 81 -9.20 3.90 4.98
CA ILE A 81 -7.85 3.47 4.54
C ILE A 81 -7.44 2.16 5.23
N ASP A 82 -7.90 1.96 6.46
CA ASP A 82 -7.75 0.71 7.20
C ASP A 82 -8.74 -0.33 6.66
N ASN A 83 -8.39 -0.90 5.51
CA ASN A 83 -9.19 -1.89 4.81
C ASN A 83 -8.35 -3.10 4.40
N LYS A 84 -9.03 -4.09 3.81
CA LYS A 84 -8.42 -5.33 3.32
C LYS A 84 -7.17 -5.12 2.49
N TYR A 85 -7.20 -4.18 1.55
CA TYR A 85 -6.14 -4.03 0.55
C TYR A 85 -4.88 -3.41 1.14
N THR A 86 -5.04 -2.43 2.03
CA THR A 86 -3.92 -1.84 2.78
C THR A 86 -3.28 -2.90 3.68
N LEU A 87 -4.11 -3.64 4.43
CA LEU A 87 -3.62 -4.69 5.33
C LEU A 87 -2.88 -5.80 4.56
N GLU A 88 -3.48 -6.32 3.48
CA GLU A 88 -2.90 -7.34 2.62
C GLU A 88 -1.56 -6.88 2.02
N HIS A 89 -1.48 -5.61 1.60
CA HIS A 89 -0.24 -5.04 1.08
C HIS A 89 0.87 -5.01 2.14
N VAL A 90 0.55 -4.56 3.36
CA VAL A 90 1.53 -4.50 4.46
C VAL A 90 2.02 -5.90 4.81
N ILE A 91 1.10 -6.86 4.99
CA ILE A 91 1.45 -8.26 5.30
C ILE A 91 2.33 -8.85 4.19
N ALA A 92 1.94 -8.72 2.92
CA ALA A 92 2.71 -9.25 1.80
C ALA A 92 4.11 -8.62 1.67
N LYS A 93 4.29 -7.36 2.11
CA LYS A 93 5.60 -6.71 2.15
C LYS A 93 6.47 -7.25 3.27
N LEU A 94 5.90 -7.56 4.44
CA LEU A 94 6.60 -8.19 5.55
C LEU A 94 6.95 -9.65 5.25
N GLU A 95 6.07 -10.40 4.58
CA GLU A 95 6.31 -11.79 4.18
C GLU A 95 7.52 -11.96 3.26
N LYS A 96 7.88 -10.92 2.49
CA LYS A 96 9.08 -10.91 1.65
C LYS A 96 10.38 -10.66 2.42
N GLN A 97 10.29 -10.14 3.64
CA GLN A 97 11.45 -9.88 4.51
C GLN A 97 11.70 -11.12 5.37
N THR A 98 12.18 -12.18 4.71
CA THR A 98 12.42 -13.47 5.39
C THR A 98 13.58 -13.37 6.39
N PRO A 99 13.65 -14.26 7.40
CA PRO A 99 14.76 -14.29 8.33
C PRO A 99 16.14 -14.36 7.66
N GLU A 100 16.28 -15.14 6.59
CA GLU A 100 17.54 -15.25 5.84
C GLU A 100 17.93 -13.92 5.20
N LEU A 101 16.96 -13.20 4.63
CA LEU A 101 17.20 -11.89 4.03
C LEU A 101 17.62 -10.86 5.07
N LEU A 102 16.93 -10.85 6.22
CA LEU A 102 17.22 -9.92 7.31
C LEU A 102 18.59 -10.19 7.96
N LEU A 103 18.91 -11.46 8.22
CA LEU A 103 20.21 -11.87 8.76
C LEU A 103 21.36 -11.67 7.76
N GLY A 104 21.07 -11.75 6.45
CA GLY A 104 22.03 -11.52 5.38
C GLY A 104 22.40 -10.06 5.14
N LEU A 105 21.75 -9.10 5.80
CA LEU A 105 22.09 -7.67 5.70
C LEU A 105 23.46 -7.42 6.35
N THR A 106 24.43 -6.99 5.53
CA THR A 106 25.83 -6.80 5.96
C THR A 106 26.07 -5.51 6.74
N ASN A 107 25.21 -4.50 6.56
CA ASN A 107 25.29 -3.25 7.28
C ASN A 107 24.41 -3.34 8.53
N GLU A 108 25.04 -3.32 9.71
CA GLU A 108 24.35 -3.44 11.00
C GLU A 108 23.30 -2.34 11.19
N ASP A 109 23.58 -1.08 10.86
CA ASP A 109 22.63 0.01 11.04
C ASP A 109 21.38 -0.17 10.15
N ILE A 110 21.58 -0.59 8.90
CA ILE A 110 20.47 -0.91 7.98
C ILE A 110 19.67 -2.10 8.50
N GLN A 111 20.34 -3.15 8.99
CA GLN A 111 19.68 -4.32 9.57
C GLN A 111 18.82 -3.93 10.78
N LYS A 112 19.38 -3.13 11.69
CA LYS A 112 18.68 -2.60 12.87
C LYS A 112 17.45 -1.80 12.49
N GLN A 113 17.59 -0.84 11.57
CA GLN A 113 16.48 -0.02 11.10
C GLN A 113 15.39 -0.87 10.43
N THR A 114 15.78 -1.88 9.66
CA THR A 114 14.82 -2.79 9.00
C THR A 114 14.03 -3.60 10.03
N ILE A 115 14.67 -4.10 11.09
CA ILE A 115 14.01 -4.83 12.18
C ILE A 115 13.03 -3.91 12.93
N ILE A 116 13.45 -2.70 13.29
CA ILE A 116 12.58 -1.71 13.96
C ILE A 116 11.37 -1.39 13.07
N TYR A 117 11.59 -1.13 11.78
CA TYR A 117 10.51 -0.88 10.83
C TYR A 117 9.56 -2.08 10.72
N PHE A 118 10.08 -3.30 10.74
CA PHE A 118 9.26 -4.51 10.74
C PHE A 118 8.35 -4.57 11.97
N ASP A 119 8.88 -4.31 13.16
CA ASP A 119 8.12 -4.27 14.41
C ASP A 119 7.04 -3.19 14.40
N GLU A 120 7.38 -1.98 13.96
CA GLU A 120 6.42 -0.88 13.85
C GLU A 120 5.25 -1.27 12.94
N LYS A 121 5.51 -2.00 11.86
CA LYS A 121 4.46 -2.50 10.97
C LYS A 121 3.66 -3.64 11.58
N LEU A 122 4.26 -4.55 12.33
CA LEU A 122 3.52 -5.54 13.11
C LEU A 122 2.59 -4.90 14.12
N VAL A 123 3.06 -3.91 14.88
CA VAL A 123 2.25 -3.16 15.85
C VAL A 123 1.09 -2.45 15.13
N SER A 124 1.36 -1.84 13.96
CA SER A 124 0.33 -1.22 13.14
C SER A 124 -0.74 -2.23 12.68
N ILE A 125 -0.35 -3.45 12.31
CA ILE A 125 -1.30 -4.53 11.97
C ILE A 125 -2.15 -4.89 13.18
N CYS A 126 -1.54 -5.09 14.35
CA CYS A 126 -2.27 -5.43 15.58
C CYS A 126 -3.24 -4.33 16.04
N HIS A 127 -2.97 -3.07 15.67
CA HIS A 127 -3.85 -1.94 15.97
C HIS A 127 -4.96 -1.71 14.93
N SER A 128 -4.83 -2.24 13.70
CA SER A 128 -5.84 -2.14 12.64
C SER A 128 -7.21 -2.66 13.10
N THR A 129 -8.22 -1.83 12.91
CA THR A 129 -9.64 -2.16 13.10
C THR A 129 -10.05 -3.27 12.12
N TYR A 130 -9.61 -3.19 10.87
CA TYR A 130 -9.91 -4.22 9.87
C TYR A 130 -9.32 -5.58 10.28
N TYR A 131 -8.07 -5.61 10.74
CA TYR A 131 -7.45 -6.83 11.25
C TYR A 131 -8.23 -7.42 12.44
N LYS A 132 -8.56 -6.59 13.43
CA LYS A 132 -9.31 -7.04 14.63
C LYS A 132 -10.68 -7.61 14.29
N ASN A 133 -11.35 -7.07 13.29
CA ASN A 133 -12.66 -7.56 12.84
C ASN A 133 -12.57 -8.84 11.98
N ASN A 134 -11.38 -9.16 11.46
CA ASN A 134 -11.16 -10.28 10.53
C ASN A 134 -9.98 -11.16 10.96
N ILE A 135 -9.77 -11.33 12.26
CA ILE A 135 -8.60 -12.03 12.83
C ILE A 135 -8.41 -13.40 12.19
N ASP A 136 -9.47 -14.18 11.99
CA ASP A 136 -9.39 -15.55 11.47
C ASP A 136 -8.78 -15.63 10.06
N GLU A 137 -8.93 -14.60 9.22
CA GLU A 137 -8.35 -14.56 7.88
C GLU A 137 -6.82 -14.34 7.92
N PHE A 138 -6.33 -13.59 8.90
CA PHE A 138 -4.93 -13.11 8.91
C PHE A 138 -4.07 -13.70 10.03
N LYS A 139 -4.67 -14.28 11.07
CA LYS A 139 -4.00 -14.72 12.30
C LYS A 139 -2.77 -15.58 12.03
N GLN A 140 -2.90 -16.61 11.19
CA GLN A 140 -1.79 -17.51 10.91
C GLN A 140 -0.63 -16.80 10.21
N ARG A 141 -0.93 -15.85 9.30
CA ARG A 141 0.11 -15.09 8.59
C ARG A 141 0.81 -14.13 9.53
N VAL A 142 0.05 -13.40 10.36
CA VAL A 142 0.62 -12.48 11.35
C VAL A 142 1.47 -13.22 12.38
N GLN A 143 1.00 -14.36 12.90
CA GLN A 143 1.78 -15.18 13.83
C GLN A 143 3.12 -15.63 13.24
N ARG A 144 3.14 -16.06 11.96
CA ARG A 144 4.40 -16.40 11.29
C ARG A 144 5.34 -15.19 11.17
N LEU A 145 4.81 -14.00 10.93
CA LEU A 145 5.63 -12.78 10.87
C LEU A 145 6.23 -12.44 12.24
N GLU A 146 5.47 -12.60 13.32
CA GLU A 146 5.93 -12.44 14.71
C GLU A 146 7.04 -13.46 15.05
N GLU A 147 6.84 -14.73 14.69
CA GLU A 147 7.85 -15.78 14.88
C GLU A 147 9.13 -15.49 14.08
N ASN A 148 8.99 -15.06 12.82
CA ASN A 148 10.12 -14.74 11.96
C ASN A 148 10.98 -13.61 12.53
N ILE A 149 10.38 -12.51 12.96
CA ILE A 149 11.15 -11.39 13.49
C ILE A 149 11.80 -11.74 14.84
N LEU A 150 11.14 -12.57 15.66
CA LEU A 150 11.67 -13.04 16.93
C LEU A 150 12.90 -13.95 16.75
N LEU A 151 12.89 -14.82 15.73
CA LEU A 151 14.06 -15.62 15.35
C LEU A 151 15.25 -14.72 14.96
N VAL A 152 15.01 -13.71 14.12
CA VAL A 152 16.05 -12.76 13.69
C VAL A 152 16.63 -12.02 14.89
N LYS A 153 15.79 -11.47 15.77
CA LYS A 153 16.23 -10.77 16.99
C LYS A 153 17.05 -11.67 17.91
N SER A 154 16.60 -12.91 18.10
CA SER A 154 17.30 -13.89 18.94
C SER A 154 18.69 -14.22 18.39
N ALA A 155 18.81 -14.38 17.07
CA ALA A 155 20.10 -14.63 16.41
C ALA A 155 21.05 -13.43 16.49
N LEU A 156 20.52 -12.21 16.41
CA LEU A 156 21.30 -10.97 16.48
C LEU A 156 21.53 -10.47 17.92
N LYS A 157 20.99 -11.15 18.93
CA LYS A 157 21.02 -10.75 20.35
C LYS A 157 20.44 -9.35 20.57
N TYR A 158 19.32 -9.08 19.89
CA TYR A 158 18.53 -7.85 20.04
C TYR A 158 17.68 -7.85 21.31
#